data_AF-A0A9D4JU05-F1
#
_entry.id   AF-A0A9D4JU05-F1
#
_cell.length_a   1.000
_cell.length_b   1.000
_cell.length_c   1.000
_cell.angle_alpha   90.00
_cell.angle_beta   90.00
_cell.angle_gamma   90.00
#
_symmetry.space_group_name_H-M   'P 1'
#
loop_
_entity.id
_entity.type
_entity.pdbx_description
1 polymer ?
#
loop_
_entity_poly.entity_id
_entity_poly.type
_entity_poly.pdbx_seq_one_letter_code
_entity_poly.pdbx_strand_id
1 'polypeptide(L)'
;MHETCMELLRLRAIGLGISEESFTDLFIPNPCWTLRIMYNPPWEGEPPEYANLEDNKLIAIPEHTDSDFMNLLTPFHFGGLEIMQANGTWAAV
;
A
#
# COMPACT_ATOMS: atom_id res chain seq x y z
N MET A 1 6.69 11.03 -7.66
CA MET A 1 6.05 9.70 -7.47
C MET A 1 5.66 9.05 -8.78
N HIS A 2 5.04 9.77 -9.73
CA HIS A 2 4.69 9.17 -11.04
C HIS A 2 5.89 8.59 -11.79
N GLU A 3 6.95 9.38 -12.05
CA GLU A 3 8.16 8.87 -12.74
C GLU A 3 8.81 7.69 -12.01
N THR A 4 8.89 7.75 -10.67
CA THR A 4 9.39 6.63 -9.86
C THR A 4 8.54 5.37 -10.05
N CYS A 5 7.21 5.50 -10.12
CA CYS A 5 6.33 4.39 -10.43
C CYS A 5 6.58 3.85 -11.85
N MET A 6 6.76 4.74 -12.84
CA MET A 6 7.07 4.33 -14.21
C MET A 6 8.41 3.60 -14.32
N GLU A 7 9.44 4.03 -13.60
CA GLU A 7 10.73 3.33 -13.53
C GLU A 7 10.58 1.93 -12.92
N LEU A 8 9.82 1.79 -11.83
CA LEU A 8 9.53 0.48 -11.22
C LEU A 8 8.75 -0.43 -12.16
N LEU A 9 7.79 0.11 -12.92
CA LEU A 9 7.02 -0.62 -13.91
C LEU A 9 7.89 -1.08 -15.09
N ARG A 10 8.81 -0.24 -15.58
CA ARG A 10 9.80 -0.60 -16.61
C ARG A 10 10.70 -1.75 -16.12
N LEU A 11 11.22 -1.65 -14.91
CA LEU A 11 12.02 -2.72 -14.29
C LEU A 11 11.21 -4.01 -14.13
N ARG A 12 9.94 -3.90 -13.74
CA ARG A 12 9.03 -5.05 -13.63
C ARG A 12 8.77 -5.69 -14.99
N ALA A 13 8.57 -4.91 -16.04
CA ALA A 13 8.38 -5.41 -17.39
C ALA A 13 9.60 -6.22 -17.87
N ILE A 14 10.80 -5.68 -17.66
CA ILE A 14 12.06 -6.39 -17.95
C ILE A 14 12.13 -7.71 -17.16
N GLY A 15 11.81 -7.69 -15.87
CA GLY A 15 11.80 -8.90 -15.03
C GLY A 15 10.78 -9.95 -15.45
N LEU A 16 9.70 -9.55 -16.12
CA LEU A 16 8.69 -10.45 -16.70
C LEU A 16 9.07 -10.94 -18.11
N GLY A 17 10.16 -10.45 -18.70
CA GLY A 17 10.58 -10.80 -20.06
C GLY A 17 9.69 -10.20 -21.16
N ILE A 18 8.96 -9.13 -20.84
CA ILE A 18 8.16 -8.35 -21.80
C ILE A 18 8.87 -7.04 -22.15
N SER A 19 8.32 -6.28 -23.11
CA SER A 19 8.90 -4.98 -23.50
C SER A 19 8.93 -4.02 -22.31
N GLU A 20 10.05 -3.32 -22.11
CA GLU A 20 10.19 -2.29 -21.06
C GLU A 20 9.06 -1.25 -21.12
N GLU A 21 8.59 -0.94 -22.33
CA GLU A 21 7.54 0.02 -22.60
C GLU A 21 6.12 -0.55 -22.49
N SER A 22 5.95 -1.81 -22.06
CA SER A 22 4.65 -2.49 -22.02
C SER A 22 3.59 -1.78 -21.16
N PHE A 23 3.99 -0.94 -20.21
CA PHE A 23 3.07 -0.20 -19.34
C PHE A 23 2.89 1.27 -19.75
N THR A 24 3.65 1.75 -20.74
CA THR A 24 3.69 3.18 -21.12
C THR A 24 2.32 3.69 -21.56
N ASP A 25 1.64 2.96 -22.44
CA ASP A 25 0.34 3.40 -22.98
C ASP A 25 -0.78 3.42 -21.92
N LEU A 26 -0.63 2.63 -20.84
CA LEU A 26 -1.60 2.58 -19.75
C LEU A 26 -1.48 3.77 -18.80
N PHE A 27 -0.27 4.30 -18.59
CA PHE A 27 0.00 5.23 -17.50
C PHE A 27 0.57 6.59 -17.92
N ILE A 28 1.12 6.76 -19.14
CA ILE A 28 1.69 8.04 -19.58
C ILE A 28 0.64 9.00 -20.20
N PRO A 29 -0.24 8.57 -21.14
CA PRO A 29 -1.09 9.53 -21.85
C PRO A 29 -2.10 10.24 -20.94
N ASN A 30 -2.70 9.51 -20.00
CA ASN A 30 -3.70 10.02 -19.06
C ASN A 30 -3.50 9.38 -17.68
N PRO A 31 -2.50 9.82 -16.91
CA PRO A 31 -2.17 9.21 -15.64
C PRO A 31 -3.32 9.42 -14.64
N CYS A 32 -3.83 8.34 -14.06
CA CYS A 32 -4.82 8.37 -12.98
C CYS A 32 -4.15 7.92 -11.68
N TRP A 33 -3.59 8.86 -10.93
CA TRP A 33 -3.01 8.60 -9.61
C TRP A 33 -3.66 9.50 -8.58
N THR A 34 -3.58 9.07 -7.32
CA THR A 34 -3.99 9.88 -6.18
C THR A 34 -2.83 10.01 -5.21
N LEU A 35 -2.76 11.15 -4.52
CA LEU A 35 -1.87 11.34 -3.38
C LEU A 35 -2.72 11.40 -2.12
N ARG A 36 -2.56 10.42 -1.24
CA ARG A 36 -3.23 10.39 0.05
C ARG A 36 -2.24 10.71 1.16
N ILE A 37 -2.40 11.88 1.77
CA ILE A 37 -1.68 12.26 2.99
C ILE A 37 -2.51 11.77 4.17
N MET A 38 -1.91 10.96 5.03
CA MET A 38 -2.58 10.39 6.21
C MET A 38 -1.91 10.89 7.48
N TYR A 39 -2.73 11.27 8.45
CA TYR A 39 -2.31 11.55 9.81
C TYR A 39 -3.12 10.68 10.76
N ASN A 40 -2.44 9.77 11.45
CA ASN A 40 -3.02 8.92 12.48
C ASN A 40 -2.69 9.54 13.84
N PRO A 41 -3.62 10.30 14.46
CA PRO A 41 -3.35 10.91 15.76
C PRO A 41 -3.19 9.83 16.85
N PRO A 42 -2.43 10.13 17.93
CA PRO A 42 -2.44 9.28 19.11
C PRO A 42 -3.86 9.22 19.71
N TRP A 43 -4.19 8.11 20.36
CA TRP A 43 -5.43 8.01 21.13
C TRP A 43 -5.25 8.61 22.53
N GLU A 44 -6.25 9.35 22.98
CA GLU A 44 -6.38 9.78 24.37
C GLU A 44 -7.44 8.91 25.05
N GLY A 45 -7.01 8.03 25.95
CA GLY A 45 -7.91 7.08 26.65
C GLY A 45 -8.08 5.75 25.92
N GLU A 46 -9.23 5.10 26.14
CA GLU A 46 -9.51 3.79 25.55
C GLU A 46 -9.79 3.89 24.05
N PRO A 47 -9.29 2.95 23.23
CA PRO A 47 -9.58 2.89 21.80
C PRO A 47 -11.10 2.80 21.53
N PRO A 48 -11.58 3.36 20.42
CA PRO A 48 -12.98 3.24 20.06
C PRO A 48 -13.36 1.78 19.78
N GLU A 49 -14.62 1.40 20.04
CA GLU A 49 -15.09 0.01 19.93
C GLU A 49 -14.81 -0.62 18.56
N TYR A 50 -14.89 0.17 17.48
CA TYR A 50 -14.62 -0.29 16.11
C TYR A 50 -13.13 -0.59 15.83
N ALA A 51 -12.21 -0.14 16.67
CA ALA A 51 -10.77 -0.41 16.54
C ALA A 51 -10.36 -1.73 17.20
N ASN A 52 -11.25 -2.37 17.96
CA ASN A 52 -11.03 -3.69 18.51
C ASN A 52 -11.54 -4.74 17.52
N LEU A 53 -10.64 -5.40 16.81
CA LEU A 53 -10.97 -6.58 16.02
C LEU A 53 -10.66 -7.87 16.80
N GLU A 54 -11.16 -8.99 16.28
CA GLU A 54 -10.90 -10.34 16.79
C GLU A 54 -9.40 -10.53 17.11
N ASP A 55 -9.09 -11.26 18.18
CA ASP A 55 -7.73 -11.51 18.69
C ASP A 55 -7.05 -10.38 19.49
N ASN A 56 -7.81 -9.43 20.07
CA ASN A 56 -7.30 -8.34 20.92
C ASN A 56 -6.26 -7.42 20.24
N LYS A 57 -6.24 -7.41 18.89
CA LYS A 57 -5.42 -6.46 18.13
C LYS A 57 -6.18 -5.17 17.90
N LEU A 58 -5.51 -4.06 18.15
CA LEU A 58 -6.00 -2.72 17.85
C LEU A 58 -5.71 -2.39 16.40
N ILE A 59 -6.76 -2.27 15.59
CA ILE A 59 -6.67 -2.04 14.15
C ILE A 59 -7.40 -0.73 13.81
N ALA A 60 -6.64 0.24 13.29
CA ALA A 60 -7.20 1.51 12.84
C ALA A 60 -7.82 1.43 11.44
N ILE A 61 -7.29 0.55 10.58
CA ILE A 61 -7.70 0.36 9.19
C ILE A 61 -7.85 -1.15 8.96
N PRO A 62 -9.07 -1.65 8.64
CA PRO A 62 -9.30 -3.08 8.41
C PRO A 62 -8.45 -3.67 7.28
N GLU A 63 -8.38 -5.00 7.24
CA GLU A 63 -7.76 -5.71 6.13
C GLU A 63 -8.38 -5.32 4.78
N HIS A 64 -7.55 -5.16 3.77
CA HIS A 64 -7.97 -4.87 2.41
C HIS A 64 -6.84 -5.18 1.42
N THR A 65 -7.21 -5.19 0.14
CA THR A 65 -6.26 -5.02 -0.95
C THR A 65 -6.40 -3.60 -1.50
N ASP A 66 -5.29 -2.99 -1.90
CA ASP A 66 -5.34 -1.73 -2.62
C ASP A 66 -6.12 -1.89 -3.94
N SER A 67 -6.86 -0.86 -4.32
CA SER A 67 -7.63 -0.84 -5.57
C SER A 67 -6.81 -0.36 -6.78
N ASP A 68 -5.58 0.09 -6.54
CA ASP A 68 -4.69 0.61 -7.58
C ASP A 68 -3.81 -0.48 -8.20
N PHE A 69 -3.08 -0.09 -9.25
CA PHE A 69 -2.11 -1.00 -9.89
C PHE A 69 -0.81 -1.11 -9.08
N MET A 70 -0.42 -0.02 -8.42
CA MET A 70 0.77 0.07 -7.59
C MET A 70 0.62 1.24 -6.62
N ASN A 71 0.81 0.95 -5.34
CA ASN A 71 0.84 1.93 -4.28
C ASN A 71 2.28 2.19 -3.84
N LEU A 72 2.65 3.47 -3.71
CA LEU A 72 3.95 3.87 -3.17
C LEU A 72 3.73 4.49 -1.79
N LEU A 73 4.00 3.70 -0.75
CA LEU A 73 3.80 4.10 0.63
C LEU A 73 5.12 4.49 1.30
N THR A 74 5.14 5.66 1.91
CA THR A 74 6.24 6.12 2.78
C THR A 74 5.73 6.22 4.21
N PRO A 75 5.89 5.17 5.05
CA PRO A 75 5.51 5.26 6.45
C PRO A 75 6.55 6.11 7.21
N PHE A 76 6.08 7.03 8.05
CA PHE A 76 6.95 7.84 8.89
C PHE A 76 7.29 7.09 10.17
N HIS A 77 8.40 6.35 10.26
CA HIS A 77 9.00 5.79 11.50
C HIS A 77 8.07 5.10 12.54
N PHE A 78 6.80 4.88 12.22
CA PHE A 78 5.78 4.28 13.05
C PHE A 78 5.41 2.95 12.41
N GLY A 79 5.38 1.89 13.23
CA GLY A 79 4.91 0.58 12.80
C GLY A 79 3.39 0.53 12.63
N GLY A 80 2.86 -0.67 12.43
CA GLY A 80 1.42 -0.94 12.37
C GLY A 80 0.92 -1.41 11.01
N LEU A 81 1.74 -1.32 9.95
CA LEU A 81 1.45 -2.01 8.70
C LEU A 81 1.81 -3.49 8.85
N GLU A 82 0.86 -4.35 8.52
CA GLU A 82 1.05 -5.80 8.43
C GLU A 82 0.63 -6.28 7.02
N ILE A 83 1.32 -7.31 6.51
CA ILE A 83 0.97 -7.99 5.26
C ILE A 83 0.58 -9.44 5.56
N MET A 84 -0.56 -9.86 5.02
CA MET A 84 -1.00 -11.25 5.07
C MET A 84 -0.13 -12.13 4.18
N GLN A 85 0.49 -13.14 4.78
CA GLN A 85 1.30 -14.14 4.11
C GLN A 85 0.44 -15.25 3.50
N ALA A 86 1.01 -16.04 2.61
CA ALA A 86 0.30 -17.15 1.94
C ALA A 86 -0.24 -18.23 2.91
N ASN A 87 0.32 -18.34 4.11
CA ASN A 87 -0.13 -19.26 5.16
C ASN A 87 -1.25 -18.66 6.05
N GLY A 88 -1.76 -17.46 5.74
CA GLY A 88 -2.80 -16.76 6.51
C GLY A 88 -2.28 -16.03 7.75
N THR A 89 -0.96 -15.98 7.97
CA THR A 89 -0.38 -15.22 9.10
C THR A 89 -0.06 -13.79 8.71
N TRP A 90 -0.10 -12.88 9.67
CA TRP A 90 0.24 -11.46 9.49
C TRP A 90 1.71 -11.21 9.84
N ALA A 91 2.43 -10.52 8.96
CA ALA A 91 3.82 -10.13 9.17
C ALA A 91 3.96 -8.60 9.17
N ALA A 92 4.64 -8.04 10.16
CA ALA A 92 4.98 -6.62 10.19
C ALA A 92 5.95 -6.26 9.06
N VAL A 93 5.76 -5.06 8.48
CA VAL A 93 6.61 -4.48 7.42
C VAL A 93 7.71 -3.61 8.00
#